data_AF-A0A359E2Y7-F1
#
_entry.id   AF-A0A359E2Y7-F1
#
_cell.length_a   1.000
_cell.length_b   1.000
_cell.length_c   1.000
_cell.angle_alpha   90.00
_cell.angle_beta   90.00
_cell.angle_gamma   90.00
#
_symmetry.space_group_name_H-M   'P 1'
#
loop_
_entity.id
_entity.type
_entity.pdbx_description
1 polymer ?
#
loop_
_entity_poly.entity_id
_entity_poly.type
_entity_poly.pdbx_seq_one_letter_code
_entity_poly.pdbx_strand_id
1 'polypeptide(L)'
;LAPQNGTPGAYYHVSWMIFYSEVFGDDIWQEVWALIEEDNFLSIDDALRQVLPGRGTDFPITFVQNHLWHFASGSRIGLDDYGFAEKSEYPFSNVDTMFNTVPLQKKEVNTIRPLAARYFEVYPSSGDNGMIDIAVDFDSSQVGLGLLFYMKDGEMKERVATGEGKSQLYVPTDIAWENIDRLGVVIANYSGETSTRSLALAMGKNGNAITVRDPEYADLPKSFRVYQNYPNPFNPTTNIDFELPRSAFVELDVYDITGRKVQELTSRLYQLGSYSIPFNAQGLSSGIYFYRFQIDDAIFTKKMTLVK
;
A
#
# COMPACT_ATOMS: atom_id res chain seq x y z
N LEU A 1 -32.05 0.83 -20.40
CA LEU A 1 -31.34 -0.32 -19.80
C LEU A 1 -30.42 0.29 -18.77
N ALA A 2 -30.72 0.18 -17.48
CA ALA A 2 -29.83 0.70 -16.45
C ALA A 2 -28.46 0.01 -16.56
N PRO A 3 -27.34 0.74 -16.47
CA PRO A 3 -26.02 0.13 -16.53
C PRO A 3 -25.92 -0.91 -15.42
N GLN A 4 -25.71 -2.17 -15.79
CA GLN A 4 -25.67 -3.31 -14.86
C GLN A 4 -24.55 -3.20 -13.81
N ASN A 5 -23.63 -2.24 -13.98
CA ASN A 5 -22.52 -1.94 -13.08
C ASN A 5 -22.60 -0.54 -12.42
N GLY A 6 -23.64 0.26 -12.74
CA GLY A 6 -23.80 1.62 -12.20
C GLY A 6 -24.73 1.71 -10.98
N THR A 7 -25.17 0.59 -10.45
CA THR A 7 -25.89 0.56 -9.17
C THR A 7 -24.87 0.22 -8.09
N PRO A 8 -24.84 0.91 -6.94
CA PRO A 8 -24.08 0.52 -5.76
C PRO A 8 -24.34 -0.96 -5.41
N GLY A 9 -23.52 -1.87 -5.95
CA GLY A 9 -23.77 -3.32 -5.85
C GLY A 9 -23.54 -3.88 -4.45
N ALA A 10 -23.05 -3.05 -3.54
CA ALA A 10 -22.70 -3.40 -2.18
C ALA A 10 -22.71 -2.14 -1.29
N TYR A 11 -23.03 -2.34 -0.02
CA TYR A 11 -23.23 -1.30 0.99
C TYR A 11 -22.04 -0.31 1.12
N TYR A 12 -20.80 -0.76 0.90
CA TYR A 12 -19.61 0.10 0.94
C TYR A 12 -19.63 1.21 -0.13
N HIS A 13 -20.31 1.01 -1.25
CA HIS A 13 -20.48 2.06 -2.26
C HIS A 13 -21.35 3.22 -1.73
N VAL A 14 -22.31 2.97 -0.83
CA VAL A 14 -23.17 4.02 -0.25
C VAL A 14 -22.39 4.88 0.73
N SER A 15 -21.52 4.26 1.54
CA SER A 15 -20.72 4.94 2.54
C SER A 15 -19.65 5.84 1.90
N TRP A 16 -19.10 5.40 0.77
CA TRP A 16 -18.30 6.23 -0.13
C TRP A 16 -19.14 7.36 -0.71
N MET A 17 -20.35 7.06 -1.20
CA MET A 17 -21.19 8.07 -1.80
C MET A 17 -21.43 9.28 -0.90
N ILE A 18 -21.72 9.00 0.38
CA ILE A 18 -21.92 10.01 1.41
C ILE A 18 -20.64 10.81 1.66
N PHE A 19 -19.51 10.14 1.90
CA PHE A 19 -18.26 10.84 2.19
C PHE A 19 -17.86 11.83 1.07
N TYR A 20 -17.88 11.40 -0.20
CA TYR A 20 -17.48 12.33 -1.26
C TYR A 20 -18.53 13.43 -1.49
N SER A 21 -19.83 13.15 -1.31
CA SER A 21 -20.86 14.20 -1.32
C SER A 21 -20.62 15.24 -0.23
N GLU A 22 -20.28 14.82 0.98
CA GLU A 22 -19.99 15.74 2.09
C GLU A 22 -18.72 16.57 1.86
N VAL A 23 -17.65 15.93 1.34
CA VAL A 23 -16.35 16.57 1.18
C VAL A 23 -16.25 17.40 -0.09
N PHE A 24 -16.82 16.93 -1.20
CA PHE A 24 -16.64 17.51 -2.52
C PHE A 24 -17.92 18.09 -3.12
N GLY A 25 -19.08 17.86 -2.51
CA GLY A 25 -20.39 18.23 -3.07
C GLY A 25 -20.99 17.13 -3.97
N ASP A 26 -22.30 17.20 -4.19
CA ASP A 26 -23.03 16.18 -4.98
C ASP A 26 -22.69 16.18 -6.47
N ASP A 27 -22.09 17.26 -6.97
CA ASP A 27 -21.70 17.41 -8.37
C ASP A 27 -20.56 16.46 -8.77
N ILE A 28 -19.75 15.99 -7.82
CA ILE A 28 -18.71 14.99 -8.07
C ILE A 28 -19.29 13.71 -8.68
N TRP A 29 -20.49 13.31 -8.27
CA TRP A 29 -21.13 12.11 -8.79
C TRP A 29 -21.59 12.30 -10.23
N GLN A 30 -21.98 13.52 -10.61
CA GLN A 30 -22.35 13.81 -12.00
C GLN A 30 -21.15 13.62 -12.93
N GLU A 31 -19.98 14.10 -12.52
CA GLU A 31 -18.73 13.93 -13.28
C GLU A 31 -18.29 12.46 -13.35
N VAL A 32 -18.31 11.75 -12.22
CA VAL A 32 -17.97 10.32 -12.15
C VAL A 32 -18.89 9.49 -13.04
N TRP A 33 -20.21 9.72 -12.97
CA TRP A 33 -21.17 8.98 -13.78
C TRP A 33 -21.06 9.30 -15.27
N ALA A 34 -20.73 10.54 -15.63
CA ALA A 34 -20.48 10.91 -17.03
C ALA A 34 -19.33 10.11 -17.64
N LEU A 35 -18.20 9.96 -16.91
CA LEU A 35 -17.06 9.16 -17.37
C LEU A 35 -17.42 7.68 -17.55
N ILE A 36 -18.19 7.10 -16.63
CA ILE A 36 -18.64 5.70 -16.69
C ILE A 36 -19.66 5.49 -17.82
N GLU A 37 -20.50 6.48 -18.12
CA GLU A 37 -21.44 6.42 -19.24
C GLU A 37 -20.71 6.42 -20.59
N GLU A 38 -19.60 7.18 -20.70
CA GLU A 38 -18.72 7.19 -21.87
C GLU A 38 -17.92 5.88 -22.02
N ASP A 39 -17.45 5.30 -20.93
CA ASP A 39 -16.77 4.00 -20.90
C ASP A 39 -17.35 3.07 -19.82
N ASN A 40 -18.24 2.17 -20.23
CA ASN A 40 -18.92 1.23 -19.34
C ASN A 40 -17.98 0.18 -18.70
N PHE A 41 -16.71 0.10 -19.11
CA PHE A 41 -15.70 -0.75 -18.46
C PHE A 41 -14.92 0.01 -17.39
N LEU A 42 -15.07 1.34 -17.31
CA LEU A 42 -14.43 2.15 -16.29
C LEU A 42 -15.06 1.87 -14.92
N SER A 43 -14.23 1.50 -13.97
CA SER A 43 -14.65 1.31 -12.59
C SER A 43 -14.94 2.65 -11.90
N ILE A 44 -15.71 2.65 -10.80
CA ILE A 44 -15.95 3.86 -10.00
C ILE A 44 -14.62 4.40 -9.44
N ASP A 45 -13.71 3.53 -9.03
CA ASP A 45 -12.40 3.93 -8.52
C ASP A 45 -11.53 4.54 -9.62
N ASP A 46 -11.53 3.99 -10.84
CA ASP A 46 -10.81 4.57 -11.97
C ASP A 46 -11.42 5.90 -12.44
N ALA A 47 -12.74 6.03 -12.38
CA ALA A 47 -13.41 7.31 -12.63
C ALA A 47 -13.02 8.35 -11.57
N LEU A 48 -13.03 7.98 -10.28
CA LEU A 48 -12.58 8.86 -9.20
C LEU A 48 -11.09 9.25 -9.34
N ARG A 49 -10.23 8.34 -9.81
CA ARG A 49 -8.82 8.67 -10.13
C ARG A 49 -8.69 9.76 -11.19
N GLN A 50 -9.66 9.88 -12.10
CA GLN A 50 -9.68 10.92 -13.13
C GLN A 50 -10.29 12.24 -12.63
N VAL A 51 -11.32 12.17 -11.79
CA VAL A 51 -12.05 13.37 -11.29
C VAL A 51 -11.30 14.09 -10.16
N LEU A 52 -10.76 13.34 -9.19
CA LEU A 52 -10.17 13.91 -7.98
C LEU A 52 -9.01 14.89 -8.22
N PRO A 53 -8.12 14.70 -9.22
CA PRO A 53 -7.11 15.69 -9.55
C PRO A 53 -7.69 17.08 -9.84
N GLY A 54 -8.86 17.16 -10.47
CA GLY A 54 -9.57 18.43 -10.71
C GLY A 54 -10.09 19.09 -9.44
N ARG A 55 -10.21 18.33 -8.34
CA ARG A 55 -10.62 18.78 -7.01
C ARG A 55 -9.43 19.05 -6.08
N GLY A 56 -8.20 19.01 -6.59
CA GLY A 56 -6.98 19.32 -5.83
C GLY A 56 -6.49 18.20 -4.91
N THR A 57 -6.95 16.97 -5.11
CA THR A 57 -6.54 15.78 -4.36
C THR A 57 -6.32 14.59 -5.31
N ASP A 58 -5.97 13.43 -4.78
CA ASP A 58 -5.86 12.20 -5.54
C ASP A 58 -6.62 11.06 -4.86
N PHE A 59 -6.79 9.96 -5.60
CA PHE A 59 -7.48 8.78 -5.09
C PHE A 59 -6.79 8.17 -3.86
N PRO A 60 -5.45 7.95 -3.83
CA PRO A 60 -4.77 7.42 -2.64
C PRO A 60 -5.06 8.20 -1.35
N ILE A 61 -4.91 9.53 -1.36
CA ILE A 61 -5.16 10.39 -0.19
C ILE A 61 -6.64 10.31 0.21
N THR A 62 -7.52 10.48 -0.76
CA THR A 62 -8.98 10.51 -0.53
C THR A 62 -9.50 9.17 -0.01
N PHE A 63 -8.92 8.05 -0.48
CA PHE A 63 -9.23 6.72 0.01
C PHE A 63 -8.93 6.58 1.51
N VAL A 64 -7.76 7.06 1.94
CA VAL A 64 -7.38 7.04 3.36
C VAL A 64 -8.29 7.95 4.17
N GLN A 65 -8.62 9.13 3.66
CA GLN A 65 -9.55 10.06 4.32
C GLN A 65 -10.95 9.49 4.46
N ASN A 66 -11.47 8.80 3.44
CA ASN A 66 -12.76 8.11 3.53
C ASN A 66 -12.76 7.09 4.67
N HIS A 67 -11.69 6.31 4.80
CA HIS A 67 -11.56 5.37 5.90
C HIS A 67 -11.46 6.08 7.26
N LEU A 68 -10.64 7.14 7.36
CA LEU A 68 -10.56 7.96 8.57
C LEU A 68 -11.92 8.52 8.97
N TRP A 69 -12.72 9.03 8.03
CA TRP A 69 -14.08 9.51 8.27
C TRP A 69 -14.98 8.39 8.83
N HIS A 70 -14.89 7.18 8.28
CA HIS A 70 -15.60 6.01 8.82
C HIS A 70 -15.17 5.64 10.26
N PHE A 71 -13.88 5.74 10.59
CA PHE A 71 -13.40 5.43 11.96
C PHE A 71 -13.62 6.58 12.95
N ALA A 72 -13.57 7.83 12.49
CA ALA A 72 -13.79 9.03 13.30
C ALA A 72 -15.26 9.22 13.68
N SER A 73 -16.18 8.84 12.78
CA SER A 73 -17.62 8.79 13.09
C SER A 73 -17.98 7.68 14.11
N GLY A 74 -17.03 6.80 14.45
CA GLY A 74 -17.03 5.96 15.65
C GLY A 74 -17.44 4.50 15.45
N SER A 75 -16.88 3.64 16.29
CA SER A 75 -17.49 2.35 16.67
C SER A 75 -18.62 2.62 17.67
N ARG A 76 -19.72 1.86 17.59
CA ARG A 76 -20.98 1.97 18.38
C ARG A 76 -20.86 1.87 19.92
N ILE A 77 -19.70 2.14 20.53
CA ILE A 77 -19.52 2.08 21.98
C ILE A 77 -19.20 3.48 22.51
N GLY A 78 -20.21 4.36 22.62
CA GLY A 78 -20.25 5.21 23.81
C GLY A 78 -20.52 6.72 23.75
N LEU A 79 -20.96 7.37 22.67
CA LEU A 79 -21.35 8.80 22.75
C LEU A 79 -22.64 9.09 21.98
N ASP A 80 -23.68 9.50 22.71
CA ASP A 80 -25.04 9.73 22.18
C ASP A 80 -25.13 10.97 21.25
N ASP A 81 -24.20 11.91 21.35
CA ASP A 81 -24.33 13.26 20.77
C ASP A 81 -23.44 13.57 19.54
N TYR A 82 -22.85 12.56 18.90
CA TYR A 82 -22.05 12.76 17.67
C TYR A 82 -22.59 11.91 16.49
N GLY A 83 -22.76 12.55 15.31
CA GLY A 83 -23.21 11.94 14.05
C GLY A 83 -24.69 12.17 13.65
N PHE A 84 -25.02 11.91 12.38
CA PHE A 84 -26.38 12.01 11.81
C PHE A 84 -27.32 10.89 12.32
N ALA A 85 -28.63 11.07 12.14
CA ALA A 85 -29.66 10.15 12.65
C ALA A 85 -29.56 8.72 12.04
N GLU A 86 -29.01 8.61 10.83
CA GLU A 86 -28.87 7.39 10.03
C GLU A 86 -27.61 6.57 10.41
N LYS A 87 -26.82 7.02 11.40
CA LYS A 87 -25.59 6.36 11.88
C LYS A 87 -25.80 4.93 12.38
N SER A 88 -27.03 4.53 12.70
CA SER A 88 -27.37 3.14 13.03
C SER A 88 -27.09 2.19 11.87
N GLU A 89 -27.10 2.66 10.63
CA GLU A 89 -26.98 1.77 9.48
C GLU A 89 -25.53 1.53 9.07
N TYR A 90 -24.55 2.21 9.67
CA TYR A 90 -23.13 2.17 9.25
C TYR A 90 -22.44 0.82 9.56
N PRO A 91 -21.53 0.35 8.70
CA PRO A 91 -20.91 -0.95 8.85
C PRO A 91 -19.85 -0.87 9.96
N PHE A 92 -19.80 -1.89 10.83
CA PHE A 92 -18.86 -1.95 11.93
C PHE A 92 -17.41 -1.85 11.42
N SER A 93 -16.73 -0.80 11.84
CA SER A 93 -15.30 -0.63 11.67
C SER A 93 -14.62 -1.53 12.71
N ASN A 94 -14.34 -2.79 12.37
CA ASN A 94 -13.75 -3.73 13.32
C ASN A 94 -12.37 -3.22 13.77
N VAL A 95 -12.22 -2.95 15.07
CA VAL A 95 -10.92 -2.68 15.68
C VAL A 95 -10.11 -3.97 15.61
N ASP A 96 -8.97 -3.93 14.93
CA ASP A 96 -8.11 -5.10 14.77
C ASP A 96 -7.34 -5.39 16.08
N THR A 97 -6.82 -4.34 16.72
CA THR A 97 -6.17 -4.45 18.03
C THR A 97 -6.26 -3.14 18.81
N MET A 98 -6.53 -3.25 20.12
CA MET A 98 -6.45 -2.15 21.08
C MET A 98 -5.17 -2.26 21.90
N PHE A 99 -4.48 -1.15 22.09
CA PHE A 99 -3.30 -1.03 22.94
C PHE A 99 -3.58 -0.09 24.11
N ASN A 100 -3.44 -0.59 25.34
CA ASN A 100 -3.62 0.21 26.57
C ASN A 100 -2.34 0.99 26.99
N THR A 101 -1.33 0.99 26.13
CA THR A 101 -0.08 1.77 26.22
C THR A 101 0.60 1.74 24.86
N VAL A 102 1.48 2.69 24.58
CA VAL A 102 2.28 2.68 23.34
C VAL A 102 3.14 1.40 23.29
N PRO A 103 2.96 0.54 22.27
CA PRO A 103 3.70 -0.71 22.17
C PRO A 103 5.20 -0.46 21.96
N LEU A 104 6.03 -1.16 22.74
CA LEU A 104 7.50 -1.03 22.67
C LEU A 104 8.13 -1.81 21.52
N GLN A 105 7.44 -2.83 21.02
CA GLN A 105 7.90 -3.67 19.92
C GLN A 105 7.08 -3.39 18.66
N LYS A 106 7.71 -3.57 17.50
CA LYS A 106 7.00 -3.54 16.22
C LYS A 106 5.85 -4.55 16.25
N LYS A 107 4.69 -4.12 15.78
CA LYS A 107 3.52 -4.96 15.63
C LYS A 107 3.42 -5.40 14.18
N GLU A 108 3.56 -6.70 13.95
CA GLU A 108 3.17 -7.30 12.67
C GLU A 108 1.69 -7.09 12.45
N VAL A 109 1.35 -6.54 11.29
CA VAL A 109 -0.02 -6.41 10.84
C VAL A 109 -0.17 -7.39 9.69
N ASN A 110 -1.14 -8.29 9.83
CA ASN A 110 -1.40 -9.34 8.86
C ASN A 110 -1.76 -8.75 7.48
N THR A 111 -1.88 -9.62 6.48
CA THR A 111 -2.26 -9.25 5.12
C THR A 111 -3.48 -8.31 5.07
N ILE A 112 -3.36 -7.24 4.28
CA ILE A 112 -4.45 -6.32 3.96
C ILE A 112 -4.86 -6.56 2.50
N ARG A 113 -6.13 -6.92 2.30
CA ARG A 113 -6.71 -7.18 0.98
C ARG A 113 -6.76 -5.90 0.13
N PRO A 114 -6.99 -5.99 -1.19
CA PRO A 114 -7.23 -4.81 -2.02
C PRO A 114 -8.41 -3.99 -1.47
N LEU A 115 -8.30 -2.66 -1.58
CA LEU A 115 -9.30 -1.69 -1.11
C LEU A 115 -9.81 -1.96 0.31
N ALA A 116 -8.91 -2.30 1.23
CA ALA A 116 -9.25 -2.59 2.62
C ALA A 116 -8.33 -1.85 3.59
N ALA A 117 -8.79 -1.69 4.83
CA ALA A 117 -7.99 -1.10 5.90
C ALA A 117 -7.98 -1.98 7.17
N ARG A 118 -7.04 -1.63 8.05
CA ARG A 118 -6.92 -2.11 9.43
C ARG A 118 -6.93 -0.90 10.34
N TYR A 119 -7.54 -1.07 11.50
CA TYR A 119 -7.65 -0.02 12.49
C TYR A 119 -7.12 -0.48 13.84
N PHE A 120 -6.27 0.36 14.42
CA PHE A 120 -5.68 0.17 15.72
C PHE A 120 -6.04 1.36 16.60
N GLU A 121 -6.35 1.08 17.86
CA GLU A 121 -6.53 2.13 18.86
C GLU A 121 -5.41 2.05 19.89
N VAL A 122 -4.84 3.20 20.22
CA VAL A 122 -3.82 3.34 21.25
C VAL A 122 -4.33 4.32 22.29
N TYR A 123 -4.42 3.84 23.52
CA TYR A 123 -4.71 4.63 24.70
C TYR A 123 -3.39 4.82 25.45
N PRO A 124 -2.74 5.99 25.37
CA PRO A 124 -1.49 6.22 26.07
C PRO A 124 -1.70 6.15 27.58
N SER A 125 -0.78 5.47 28.26
CA SER A 125 -0.70 5.44 29.72
C SER A 125 0.01 6.69 30.25
N SER A 126 -0.07 6.94 31.56
CA SER A 126 0.63 8.07 32.19
C SER A 126 2.16 8.05 32.05
N GLY A 127 2.75 6.92 31.66
CA GLY A 127 4.19 6.77 31.40
C GLY A 127 4.58 6.98 29.93
N ASP A 128 3.61 7.14 29.03
CA ASP A 128 3.82 7.39 27.61
C ASP A 128 3.96 8.90 27.40
N ASN A 129 5.20 9.38 27.30
CA ASN A 129 5.48 10.80 27.10
C ASN A 129 6.34 11.01 25.84
N GLY A 130 6.45 12.26 25.41
CA GLY A 130 7.25 12.68 24.26
C GLY A 130 6.48 12.64 22.94
N MET A 131 7.15 13.07 21.87
CA MET A 131 6.52 13.23 20.57
C MET A 131 6.07 11.88 19.99
N ILE A 132 4.92 11.91 19.32
CA ILE A 132 4.37 10.76 18.62
C ILE A 132 5.13 10.62 17.30
N ASP A 133 5.78 9.48 17.17
CA ASP A 133 6.40 9.02 15.93
C ASP A 133 5.70 7.74 15.51
N ILE A 134 5.40 7.60 14.22
CA ILE A 134 4.80 6.38 13.68
C ILE A 134 5.51 6.01 12.41
N ALA A 135 5.88 4.73 12.29
CA ALA A 135 6.32 4.17 11.03
C ALA A 135 5.54 2.90 10.67
N VAL A 136 5.32 2.73 9.38
CA VAL A 136 4.80 1.50 8.80
C VAL A 136 5.79 1.03 7.75
N ASP A 137 6.44 -0.11 8.04
CA ASP A 137 7.17 -0.87 7.03
C ASP A 137 6.15 -1.66 6.22
N PHE A 138 6.26 -1.68 4.90
CA PHE A 138 5.35 -2.43 4.05
C PHE A 138 6.08 -3.04 2.85
N ASP A 139 5.49 -4.10 2.31
CA ASP A 139 5.96 -4.77 1.10
C ASP A 139 5.38 -4.18 -0.18
N SER A 140 4.57 -3.12 -0.12
CA SER A 140 3.93 -2.48 -1.27
C SER A 140 3.77 -0.98 -1.04
N SER A 141 4.16 -0.17 -2.02
CA SER A 141 3.98 1.29 -1.98
C SER A 141 2.52 1.74 -2.00
N GLN A 142 1.56 0.84 -2.20
CA GLN A 142 0.12 1.13 -2.20
C GLN A 142 -0.52 1.15 -0.80
N VAL A 143 0.30 1.42 0.22
CA VAL A 143 -0.13 1.54 1.62
C VAL A 143 -0.30 3.00 1.99
N GLY A 144 -1.42 3.33 2.61
CA GLY A 144 -1.70 4.62 3.22
C GLY A 144 -1.77 4.51 4.73
N LEU A 145 -1.36 5.57 5.42
CA LEU A 145 -1.45 5.73 6.87
C LEU A 145 -2.32 6.95 7.17
N GLY A 146 -3.38 6.72 7.92
CA GLY A 146 -4.22 7.76 8.49
C GLY A 146 -4.11 7.73 10.02
N LEU A 147 -3.98 8.90 10.62
CA LEU A 147 -3.86 9.07 12.07
C LEU A 147 -4.98 9.99 12.57
N LEU A 148 -5.70 9.55 13.59
CA LEU A 148 -6.75 10.30 14.28
C LEU A 148 -6.27 10.59 15.71
N PHE A 149 -5.91 11.83 16.00
CA PHE A 149 -5.50 12.26 17.32
C PHE A 149 -6.72 12.85 18.02
N TYR A 150 -7.18 12.16 19.07
CA TYR A 150 -8.22 12.67 19.97
C TYR A 150 -7.53 13.35 21.13
N MET A 151 -7.48 14.67 21.09
CA MET A 151 -6.76 15.51 22.04
C MET A 151 -7.53 15.61 23.36
N LYS A 152 -6.82 15.80 24.48
CA LYS A 152 -7.41 15.96 25.82
C LYS A 152 -8.29 17.20 25.99
N ASP A 153 -8.10 18.20 25.13
CA ASP A 153 -8.92 19.41 25.08
C ASP A 153 -10.22 19.22 24.29
N GLY A 154 -10.45 18.02 23.76
CA GLY A 154 -11.61 17.67 22.93
C GLY A 154 -11.43 17.96 21.44
N GLU A 155 -10.31 18.56 21.02
CA GLU A 155 -10.00 18.73 19.60
C GLU A 155 -9.69 17.37 18.95
N MET A 156 -10.10 17.18 17.69
CA MET A 156 -9.68 16.06 16.87
C MET A 156 -8.77 16.58 15.75
N LYS A 157 -7.57 16.01 15.64
CA LYS A 157 -6.63 16.30 14.55
C LYS A 157 -6.44 15.06 13.71
N GLU A 158 -6.26 15.24 12.40
CA GLU A 158 -5.89 14.16 11.51
C GLU A 158 -4.55 14.41 10.80
N ARG A 159 -3.91 13.31 10.43
CA ARG A 159 -2.78 13.28 9.49
C ARG A 159 -2.96 12.13 8.53
N VAL A 160 -2.62 12.38 7.26
CA VAL A 160 -2.62 11.38 6.21
C VAL A 160 -1.25 11.36 5.55
N ALA A 161 -0.75 10.17 5.28
CA ALA A 161 0.45 9.96 4.48
C ALA A 161 0.27 8.75 3.57
N THR A 162 0.81 8.84 2.36
CA THR A 162 0.82 7.73 1.40
C THR A 162 2.23 7.20 1.20
N GLY A 163 2.31 5.88 1.04
CA GLY A 163 3.53 5.13 0.78
C GLY A 163 3.94 5.18 -0.69
N GLU A 164 3.26 5.96 -1.52
CA GLU A 164 3.56 6.06 -2.94
C GLU A 164 5.03 6.48 -3.15
N GLY A 165 5.77 5.66 -3.89
CA GLY A 165 7.19 5.87 -4.13
C GLY A 165 8.10 5.67 -2.90
N LYS A 166 7.60 5.09 -1.81
CA LYS A 166 8.34 4.87 -0.56
C LYS A 166 8.41 3.39 -0.21
N SER A 167 9.39 3.01 0.62
CA SER A 167 9.59 1.66 1.18
C SER A 167 9.19 1.57 2.65
N GLN A 168 8.94 2.74 3.24
CA GLN A 168 8.43 2.93 4.59
C GLN A 168 7.65 4.24 4.62
N LEU A 169 6.54 4.25 5.36
CA LEU A 169 5.87 5.48 5.77
C LEU A 169 6.39 5.85 7.15
N TYR A 170 6.99 7.03 7.28
CA TYR A 170 7.32 7.63 8.57
C TYR A 170 6.59 8.96 8.68
N VAL A 171 5.85 9.14 9.77
CA VAL A 171 5.07 10.34 10.04
C VAL A 171 5.57 10.93 11.37
N PRO A 172 6.50 11.89 11.32
CA PRO A 172 6.85 12.67 12.51
C PRO A 172 5.67 13.59 12.85
N THR A 173 5.43 13.80 14.14
CA THR A 173 4.37 14.71 14.60
C THR A 173 4.92 15.75 15.58
N ASP A 174 4.23 16.88 15.64
CA ASP A 174 4.38 17.91 16.67
C ASP A 174 3.47 17.66 17.88
N ILE A 175 2.86 16.48 17.96
CA ILE A 175 1.90 16.10 19.00
C ILE A 175 2.61 15.15 19.98
N ALA A 176 2.47 15.42 21.27
CA ALA A 176 3.02 14.59 22.33
C ALA A 176 1.97 13.59 22.87
N TRP A 177 2.40 12.39 23.26
CA TRP A 177 1.52 11.34 23.79
C TRP A 177 0.72 11.81 25.01
N GLU A 178 1.34 12.61 25.87
CA GLU A 178 0.70 13.16 27.07
C GLU A 178 -0.47 14.11 26.77
N ASN A 179 -0.60 14.61 25.55
CA ASN A 179 -1.62 15.58 25.13
C ASN A 179 -2.85 14.94 24.48
N ILE A 180 -2.84 13.63 24.25
CA ILE A 180 -3.96 12.92 23.62
C ILE A 180 -4.63 11.95 24.59
N ASP A 181 -5.93 11.72 24.41
CA ASP A 181 -6.69 10.67 25.07
C ASP A 181 -6.60 9.34 24.32
N ARG A 182 -6.58 9.43 22.99
CA ARG A 182 -6.56 8.28 22.10
C ARG A 182 -5.89 8.65 20.78
N LEU A 183 -5.15 7.70 20.24
CA LEU A 183 -4.73 7.69 18.84
C LEU A 183 -5.45 6.56 18.10
N GLY A 184 -6.16 6.90 17.04
CA GLY A 184 -6.60 5.96 16.03
C GLY A 184 -5.55 5.86 14.92
N VAL A 185 -5.16 4.64 14.55
CA VAL A 185 -4.23 4.38 13.45
C VAL A 185 -4.93 3.54 12.41
N VAL A 186 -5.11 4.11 11.22
CA VAL A 186 -5.68 3.46 10.05
C VAL A 186 -4.54 3.12 9.09
N ILE A 187 -4.35 1.84 8.81
CA ILE A 187 -3.44 1.37 7.76
C ILE A 187 -4.30 0.82 6.63
N ALA A 188 -4.25 1.48 5.48
CA ALA A 188 -5.09 1.21 4.34
C ALA A 188 -4.27 0.69 3.16
N ASN A 189 -4.81 -0.27 2.42
CA ASN A 189 -4.31 -0.67 1.11
C ASN A 189 -5.25 -0.09 0.05
N TYR A 190 -4.80 0.94 -0.66
CA TYR A 190 -5.59 1.63 -1.70
C TYR A 190 -5.39 1.02 -3.10
N SER A 191 -4.70 -0.12 -3.19
CA SER A 191 -4.62 -0.91 -4.41
C SER A 191 -5.96 -1.58 -4.71
N GLY A 192 -6.41 -1.48 -5.97
CA GLY A 192 -7.59 -2.19 -6.48
C GLY A 192 -7.35 -3.69 -6.73
N GLU A 193 -6.09 -4.08 -6.89
CA GLU A 193 -5.75 -5.38 -7.48
C GLU A 193 -4.91 -6.26 -6.56
N THR A 194 -4.04 -5.66 -5.75
CA THR A 194 -2.99 -6.38 -5.02
C THR A 194 -3.19 -6.28 -3.52
N SER A 195 -2.93 -7.38 -2.81
CA SER A 195 -2.88 -7.39 -1.34
C SER A 195 -1.48 -7.01 -0.84
N THR A 196 -1.42 -6.20 0.22
CA THR A 196 -0.21 -6.02 1.04
C THR A 196 -0.05 -7.26 1.92
N ARG A 197 1.04 -8.01 1.81
CA ARG A 197 1.18 -9.32 2.49
C ARG A 197 1.96 -9.22 3.79
N SER A 198 2.92 -8.30 3.84
CA SER A 198 3.80 -8.07 4.98
C SER A 198 3.82 -6.59 5.32
N LEU A 199 3.43 -6.25 6.54
CA LEU A 199 3.62 -4.91 7.06
C LEU A 199 3.82 -4.91 8.58
N ALA A 200 4.57 -3.93 9.07
CA ALA A 200 4.88 -3.81 10.49
C ALA A 200 4.71 -2.37 10.95
N LEU A 201 3.88 -2.19 11.99
CA LEU A 201 3.61 -0.91 12.63
C LEU A 201 4.57 -0.70 13.80
N ALA A 202 5.26 0.43 13.79
CA ALA A 202 6.15 0.88 14.86
C ALA A 202 5.65 2.22 15.40
N MET A 203 5.73 2.42 16.71
CA MET A 203 5.38 3.66 17.38
C MET A 203 6.50 4.06 18.34
N GLY A 204 6.87 5.34 18.31
CA GLY A 204 7.92 5.91 19.16
C GLY A 204 7.33 6.64 20.35
N LYS A 205 7.97 6.54 21.51
CA LYS A 205 7.70 7.32 22.74
C LYS A 205 9.01 7.60 23.47
N ASN A 206 9.04 8.60 24.35
CA ASN A 206 10.18 8.92 25.22
C ASN A 206 11.52 9.10 24.47
N GLY A 207 11.49 9.62 23.24
CA GLY A 207 12.68 9.77 22.40
C GLY A 207 13.22 8.46 21.82
N ASN A 208 12.47 7.35 21.88
CA ASN A 208 12.78 6.12 21.16
C ASN A 208 12.77 6.40 19.67
N ALA A 209 13.95 6.34 19.04
CA ALA A 209 14.07 6.45 17.60
C ALA A 209 13.45 5.22 16.93
N ILE A 210 12.37 5.42 16.19
CA ILE A 210 11.93 4.43 15.22
C ILE A 210 13.02 4.31 14.16
N THR A 211 13.37 3.09 13.78
CA THR A 211 14.29 2.88 12.67
C THR A 211 13.64 3.38 11.39
N VAL A 212 14.05 4.56 10.93
CA VAL A 212 13.67 5.09 9.63
C VAL A 212 14.47 4.35 8.56
N ARG A 213 13.77 3.64 7.68
CA ARG A 213 14.34 3.08 6.45
C ARG A 213 14.25 4.18 5.41
N ASP A 214 15.38 4.85 5.20
CA ASP A 214 15.50 6.08 4.41
C ASP A 214 14.68 6.05 3.09
N PRO A 215 13.60 6.88 2.98
CA PRO A 215 12.79 7.00 1.77
C PRO A 215 13.34 8.00 0.75
N GLU A 216 14.34 8.82 1.08
CA GLU A 216 14.79 9.94 0.22
C GLU A 216 15.74 9.51 -0.90
N TYR A 217 16.20 8.25 -0.92
CA TYR A 217 17.27 7.80 -1.84
C TYR A 217 17.03 6.48 -2.59
N ALA A 218 15.83 5.90 -2.52
CA ALA A 218 15.51 4.75 -3.35
C ALA A 218 14.42 5.14 -4.36
N ASP A 219 14.80 5.32 -5.62
CA ASP A 219 13.83 5.25 -6.73
C ASP A 219 13.21 3.86 -6.70
N LEU A 220 12.04 3.76 -6.05
CA LEU A 220 11.36 2.48 -5.93
C LEU A 220 10.57 2.19 -7.20
N PRO A 221 10.62 0.95 -7.70
CA PRO A 221 9.86 0.59 -8.87
C PRO A 221 8.38 0.82 -8.66
N LYS A 222 7.76 1.62 -9.54
CA LYS A 222 6.29 1.79 -9.57
C LYS A 222 5.59 0.63 -10.27
N SER A 223 6.31 -0.09 -11.12
CA SER A 223 5.81 -1.20 -11.93
C SER A 223 6.80 -2.34 -11.92
N PHE A 224 6.31 -3.57 -12.03
CA PHE A 224 7.19 -4.72 -12.28
C PHE A 224 7.89 -4.57 -13.63
N ARG A 225 9.21 -4.77 -13.65
CA ARG A 225 10.01 -4.84 -14.88
C ARG A 225 11.07 -5.91 -14.76
N VAL A 226 11.25 -6.68 -15.83
CA VAL A 226 12.41 -7.56 -16.02
C VAL A 226 13.13 -7.14 -17.29
N TYR A 227 14.42 -6.86 -17.17
CA TYR A 227 15.22 -6.27 -18.24
C TYR A 227 15.89 -7.34 -19.09
N GLN A 228 16.22 -6.97 -20.33
CA GLN A 228 17.12 -7.82 -21.10
C GLN A 228 18.47 -7.90 -20.39
N ASN A 229 19.11 -9.07 -20.41
CA ASN A 229 20.42 -9.22 -19.79
C ASN A 229 21.42 -8.24 -20.44
N TYR A 230 22.32 -7.65 -19.65
CA TYR A 230 23.34 -6.74 -20.15
C TYR A 230 24.73 -7.10 -19.60
N PRO A 231 25.76 -7.20 -20.48
CA PRO A 231 25.69 -7.09 -21.94
C PRO A 231 24.91 -8.26 -22.58
N ASN A 232 24.42 -8.08 -23.81
CA ASN A 232 23.91 -9.14 -24.68
C ASN A 232 24.13 -8.76 -26.16
N PRO A 233 25.00 -9.45 -26.92
CA PRO A 233 25.72 -10.67 -26.55
C PRO A 233 26.72 -10.50 -25.39
N PHE A 234 27.04 -11.58 -24.67
CA PHE A 234 27.89 -11.55 -23.47
C PHE A 234 29.04 -12.55 -23.50
N ASN A 235 30.10 -12.31 -22.72
CA ASN A 235 31.28 -13.19 -22.61
C ASN A 235 32.03 -13.04 -21.27
N PRO A 236 32.18 -14.11 -20.46
CA PRO A 236 31.18 -15.15 -20.21
C PRO A 236 30.14 -14.69 -19.18
N THR A 237 30.21 -13.44 -18.71
CA THR A 237 29.35 -12.90 -17.67
C THR A 237 28.36 -11.87 -18.22
N THR A 238 27.18 -11.83 -17.61
CA THR A 238 26.13 -10.85 -17.87
C THR A 238 25.32 -10.65 -16.59
N ASN A 239 24.57 -9.57 -16.50
CA ASN A 239 23.63 -9.34 -15.41
C ASN A 239 22.21 -9.39 -15.93
N ILE A 240 21.31 -9.95 -15.12
CA ILE A 240 19.87 -9.91 -15.34
C ILE A 240 19.29 -8.98 -14.28
N ASP A 241 18.82 -7.83 -14.73
CA ASP A 241 18.25 -6.81 -13.87
C ASP A 241 16.73 -6.93 -13.83
N PHE A 242 16.14 -6.70 -12.67
CA PHE A 242 14.69 -6.63 -12.49
C PHE A 242 14.30 -5.72 -11.34
N GLU A 243 13.05 -5.29 -11.39
CA GLU A 243 12.45 -4.31 -10.50
C GLU A 243 11.12 -4.86 -9.97
N LEU A 244 10.99 -4.83 -8.65
CA LEU A 244 9.83 -5.31 -7.94
C LEU A 244 9.10 -4.15 -7.25
N PRO A 245 7.86 -3.82 -7.63
CA PRO A 245 7.07 -2.80 -6.95
C PRO A 245 6.48 -3.30 -5.63
N ARG A 246 6.63 -4.60 -5.36
CA ARG A 246 6.22 -5.26 -4.13
C ARG A 246 7.09 -6.48 -3.83
N SER A 247 7.09 -6.93 -2.58
CA SER A 247 7.75 -8.20 -2.24
C SER A 247 7.06 -9.38 -2.94
N ALA A 248 7.86 -10.27 -3.50
CA ALA A 248 7.37 -11.41 -4.27
C ALA A 248 8.38 -12.57 -4.26
N PHE A 249 7.87 -13.79 -4.40
CA PHE A 249 8.72 -14.96 -4.62
C PHE A 249 9.18 -14.97 -6.08
N VAL A 250 10.49 -15.00 -6.28
CA VAL A 250 11.11 -14.94 -7.61
C VAL A 250 11.90 -16.21 -7.86
N GLU A 251 11.62 -16.85 -8.99
CA GLU A 251 12.44 -17.90 -9.57
C GLU A 251 13.07 -17.40 -10.86
N LEU A 252 14.38 -17.52 -10.97
CA LEU A 252 15.12 -17.17 -12.18
C LEU A 252 16.01 -18.32 -12.59
N ASP A 253 15.67 -18.91 -13.72
CA ASP A 253 16.32 -20.08 -14.28
C ASP A 253 16.91 -19.77 -15.65
N VAL A 254 17.98 -20.45 -16.02
CA VAL A 254 18.57 -20.41 -17.36
C VAL A 254 18.36 -21.77 -18.04
N TYR A 255 17.99 -21.73 -19.31
CA TYR A 255 17.74 -22.87 -20.19
C TYR A 255 18.58 -22.76 -21.46
N ASP A 256 19.00 -23.90 -22.00
CA ASP A 256 19.59 -23.97 -23.35
C ASP A 256 18.50 -24.03 -24.43
N ILE A 257 18.91 -23.98 -25.71
CA ILE A 257 17.99 -24.00 -26.87
C ILE A 257 17.13 -25.27 -26.96
N THR A 258 17.52 -26.36 -26.28
CA THR A 258 16.75 -27.60 -26.25
C THR A 258 15.69 -27.62 -25.14
N GLY A 259 15.62 -26.55 -24.33
CA GLY A 259 14.71 -26.44 -23.20
C GLY A 259 15.22 -27.12 -21.93
N ARG A 260 16.50 -27.53 -21.87
CA ARG A 260 17.09 -28.10 -20.65
C ARG A 260 17.52 -26.97 -19.72
N LYS A 261 17.07 -27.03 -18.45
CA LYS A 261 17.54 -26.12 -17.38
C LYS A 261 19.04 -26.34 -17.16
N VAL A 262 19.83 -25.30 -17.40
CA VAL A 262 21.29 -25.34 -17.22
C VAL A 262 21.71 -24.81 -15.86
N GLN A 263 20.96 -23.85 -15.30
CA GLN A 263 21.29 -23.25 -14.01
C GLN A 263 20.05 -22.60 -13.37
N GLU A 264 19.94 -22.70 -12.05
CA GLU A 264 19.07 -21.85 -11.24
C GLU A 264 19.91 -20.68 -10.70
N LEU A 265 19.50 -19.45 -10.97
CA LEU A 265 20.20 -18.25 -10.49
C LEU A 265 19.65 -17.78 -9.15
N THR A 266 18.34 -17.91 -8.94
CA THR A 266 17.70 -17.65 -7.65
C THR A 266 16.33 -18.31 -7.55
N SER A 267 15.93 -18.66 -6.33
CA SER A 267 14.62 -19.19 -5.97
C SER A 267 14.32 -18.83 -4.52
N ARG A 268 13.83 -17.59 -4.30
CA ARG A 268 13.56 -17.06 -2.95
C ARG A 268 12.60 -15.87 -2.96
N LEU A 269 12.17 -15.46 -1.76
CA LEU A 269 11.44 -14.22 -1.54
C LEU A 269 12.38 -13.00 -1.67
N TYR A 270 12.00 -12.04 -2.51
CA TYR A 270 12.63 -10.73 -2.62
C TYR A 270 11.72 -9.65 -2.04
N GLN A 271 12.31 -8.57 -1.52
CA GLN A 271 11.56 -7.41 -1.04
C GLN A 271 11.24 -6.46 -2.21
N LEU A 272 10.47 -5.39 -1.98
CA LEU A 272 10.36 -4.34 -2.99
C LEU A 272 11.74 -3.71 -3.29
N GLY A 273 11.97 -3.35 -4.55
CA GLY A 273 13.20 -2.68 -4.98
C GLY A 273 13.77 -3.23 -6.28
N SER A 274 14.99 -2.79 -6.59
CA SER A 274 15.72 -3.12 -7.82
C SER A 274 16.84 -4.10 -7.52
N TYR A 275 17.01 -5.10 -8.38
CA TYR A 275 17.95 -6.19 -8.21
C TYR A 275 18.74 -6.45 -9.49
N SER A 276 19.99 -6.86 -9.32
CA SER A 276 20.87 -7.29 -10.42
C SER A 276 21.45 -8.65 -10.06
N ILE A 277 21.13 -9.68 -10.85
CA ILE A 277 21.60 -11.05 -10.63
C ILE A 277 22.69 -11.38 -11.65
N PRO A 278 23.93 -11.65 -11.20
CA PRO A 278 25.00 -12.02 -12.10
C PRO A 278 24.80 -13.45 -12.60
N PHE A 279 25.03 -13.65 -13.90
CA PHE A 279 25.12 -14.95 -14.54
C PHE A 279 26.52 -15.15 -15.13
N ASN A 280 27.19 -16.22 -14.73
CA ASN A 280 28.49 -16.62 -15.25
C ASN A 280 28.37 -17.92 -16.04
N ALA A 281 28.56 -17.84 -17.35
CA ALA A 281 28.44 -18.94 -18.29
C ALA A 281 29.80 -19.56 -18.69
N GLN A 282 30.83 -19.44 -17.86
CA GLN A 282 32.18 -19.92 -18.19
C GLN A 282 32.22 -21.40 -18.59
N GLY A 283 31.38 -22.24 -17.99
CA GLY A 283 31.25 -23.67 -18.29
C GLY A 283 30.37 -24.02 -19.50
N LEU A 284 29.74 -23.05 -20.16
CA LEU A 284 28.77 -23.27 -21.24
C LEU A 284 29.37 -22.99 -22.63
N SER A 285 28.88 -23.65 -23.68
CA SER A 285 29.32 -23.39 -25.06
C SER A 285 28.68 -22.12 -25.63
N SER A 286 29.37 -21.43 -26.55
CA SER A 286 28.77 -20.32 -27.31
C SER A 286 27.44 -20.75 -27.94
N GLY A 287 26.46 -19.86 -27.95
CA GLY A 287 25.13 -20.20 -28.45
C GLY A 287 24.02 -19.35 -27.83
N ILE A 288 22.80 -19.80 -28.10
CA ILE A 288 21.58 -19.16 -27.62
C ILE A 288 21.12 -19.84 -26.34
N TYR A 289 20.85 -19.02 -25.33
CA TYR A 289 20.26 -19.41 -24.06
C TYR A 289 19.00 -18.58 -23.81
N PHE A 290 18.17 -19.03 -22.88
CA PHE A 290 17.01 -18.29 -22.42
C PHE A 290 17.06 -18.23 -20.91
N TYR A 291 16.76 -17.07 -20.33
CA TYR A 291 16.37 -17.06 -18.93
C TYR A 291 14.84 -17.06 -18.85
N ARG A 292 14.31 -17.78 -17.86
CA ARG A 292 12.90 -17.79 -17.46
C ARG A 292 12.82 -17.15 -16.08
N PHE A 293 12.13 -16.02 -15.99
CA PHE A 293 11.84 -15.30 -14.77
C PHE A 293 10.38 -15.55 -14.40
N GLN A 294 10.14 -16.10 -13.22
CA GLN A 294 8.80 -16.35 -12.69
C GLN A 294 8.59 -15.53 -11.42
N ILE A 295 7.44 -14.87 -11.35
CA ILE A 295 7.01 -14.06 -10.21
C ILE A 295 5.52 -14.31 -9.96
N ASP A 296 5.19 -14.83 -8.78
CA ASP A 296 3.87 -15.39 -8.48
C ASP A 296 3.41 -16.31 -9.65
N ASP A 297 2.31 -15.96 -10.35
CA ASP A 297 1.76 -16.73 -11.48
C ASP A 297 2.26 -16.27 -12.86
N ALA A 298 3.06 -15.20 -12.93
CA ALA A 298 3.53 -14.62 -14.19
C ALA A 298 4.90 -15.18 -14.58
N ILE A 299 5.05 -15.56 -15.86
CA ILE A 299 6.30 -16.09 -16.42
C ILE A 299 6.77 -15.21 -17.58
N PHE A 300 8.02 -14.77 -17.51
CA PHE A 300 8.70 -13.98 -18.53
C PHE A 300 9.93 -14.74 -19.02
N THR A 301 10.13 -14.77 -20.34
CA THR A 301 11.30 -15.44 -20.93
C THR A 301 12.02 -14.48 -21.86
N LYS A 302 13.35 -14.36 -21.76
CA LYS A 302 14.14 -13.61 -22.74
C LYS A 302 15.38 -14.36 -23.20
N LYS A 303 15.77 -14.06 -24.44
CA LYS A 303 16.86 -14.69 -25.17
C LYS A 303 18.19 -14.01 -24.83
N MET A 304 19.18 -14.81 -24.48
CA MET A 304 20.57 -14.41 -24.23
C MET A 304 21.49 -15.03 -25.29
N THR A 305 22.52 -14.30 -25.72
CA THR A 305 23.49 -14.76 -26.71
C THR A 305 24.89 -14.81 -26.07
N LEU A 306 25.42 -16.01 -25.84
CA LEU A 306 26.78 -16.20 -25.34
C LEU A 306 27.75 -16.28 -26.52
N VAL A 307 28.77 -15.43 -26.51
CA VAL A 307 29.86 -15.45 -27.48
C VAL A 307 31.15 -15.68 -26.71
N LYS A 308 31.92 -16.69 -27.09
CA LYS A 308 33.28 -16.92 -26.58
C LYS A 308 34.29 -16.54 -27.64
#